data_AF-A0A354CUA2-F1
#
_entry.id   AF-A0A354CUA2-F1
#
_cell.length_a   1.000
_cell.length_b   1.000
_cell.length_c   1.000
_cell.angle_alpha   90.00
_cell.angle_beta   90.00
_cell.angle_gamma   90.00
#
_symmetry.space_group_name_H-M   'P 1'
#
loop_
_entity.id
_entity.type
_entity.pdbx_description
1 polymer ?
#
loop_
_entity_poly.entity_id
_entity_poly.type
_entity_poly.pdbx_seq_one_letter_code
_entity_poly.pdbx_strand_id
1 'polypeptide(L)'
;MRGKMLGYVTFRLFGADCESFFTDAVDMGIRIYDVQNVKGIYYAKTKPSDYIKLARLKRKYHLQMKLTEKKGIFFNLYKYRYRYG
;
A
#
# COMPACT_ATOMS: atom_id res chain seq x y z
N MET A 1 -2.06 13.30 -19.30
CA MET A 1 -0.73 12.71 -19.05
C MET A 1 -0.86 11.44 -18.19
N ARG A 2 -0.75 10.24 -18.79
CA ARG A 2 -0.68 8.96 -18.06
C ARG A 2 0.76 8.79 -17.55
N GLY A 3 1.06 9.33 -16.37
CA GLY A 3 2.36 9.11 -15.74
C GLY A 3 2.57 7.61 -15.55
N LYS A 4 3.59 7.04 -16.22
CA LYS A 4 4.01 5.64 -16.03
C LYS A 4 4.11 5.36 -14.54
N MET A 5 3.51 4.27 -14.06
CA MET A 5 3.59 3.87 -12.67
C MET A 5 5.04 3.43 -12.40
N LEU A 6 5.88 4.35 -11.89
CA LEU A 6 7.32 4.15 -11.66
C LEU A 6 7.63 3.07 -10.60
N GLY A 7 6.59 2.59 -9.90
CA GLY A 7 6.63 1.48 -8.96
C GLY A 7 5.31 1.32 -8.23
N TYR A 8 5.06 0.11 -7.73
CA TYR A 8 3.94 -0.23 -6.88
C TYR A 8 4.41 -1.10 -5.71
N VAL A 9 3.62 -1.10 -4.66
CA VAL A 9 3.79 -2.00 -3.53
C VAL A 9 2.61 -2.93 -3.43
N THR A 10 2.89 -4.20 -3.15
CA THR A 10 1.87 -5.17 -2.79
C THR A 10 1.86 -5.30 -1.28
N PHE A 11 0.68 -5.22 -0.69
CA PHE A 11 0.50 -5.38 0.75
C PHE A 11 -0.64 -6.32 1.04
N ARG A 12 -0.57 -6.93 2.21
CA ARG A 12 -1.67 -7.70 2.78
C ARG A 12 -2.27 -6.95 3.97
N LEU A 13 -3.58 -7.09 4.11
CA LEU A 13 -4.39 -6.49 5.16
C LEU A 13 -5.27 -7.57 5.78
N PHE A 14 -5.36 -7.58 7.11
CA PHE A 14 -6.16 -8.51 7.87
C PHE A 14 -6.78 -7.79 9.08
N GLY A 15 -8.06 -8.09 9.36
CA GLY A 15 -8.82 -7.56 10.48
C GLY A 15 -10.33 -7.52 10.18
N ALA A 16 -11.12 -7.13 11.18
CA ALA A 16 -12.57 -7.25 11.14
C ALA A 16 -13.28 -6.25 10.20
N ASP A 17 -12.67 -5.09 9.92
CA ASP A 17 -13.33 -4.00 9.18
C ASP A 17 -12.49 -3.50 8.00
N CYS A 18 -12.10 -4.43 7.13
CA CYS A 18 -11.27 -4.13 5.96
C CYS A 18 -12.05 -3.38 4.86
N GLU A 19 -13.35 -3.62 4.72
CA GLU A 19 -14.18 -3.01 3.66
C GLU A 19 -14.39 -1.51 3.89
N SER A 20 -14.75 -1.12 5.12
CA SER A 20 -14.85 0.30 5.49
C SER A 20 -13.53 1.02 5.34
N PHE A 21 -12.41 0.35 5.66
CA PHE A 21 -11.07 0.89 5.44
C PHE A 21 -10.78 1.15 3.95
N PHE A 22 -11.17 0.24 3.05
CA PHE A 22 -10.99 0.45 1.61
C PHE A 22 -11.86 1.60 1.10
N THR A 23 -13.09 1.72 1.61
CA THR A 23 -14.00 2.81 1.27
C THR A 23 -13.42 4.16 1.68
N ASP A 24 -13.03 4.32 2.94
CA ASP A 24 -12.35 5.54 3.44
C ASP A 24 -11.08 5.86 2.65
N ALA A 25 -10.31 4.84 2.26
CA ALA A 25 -9.11 5.04 1.48
C ALA A 25 -9.42 5.63 0.09
N VAL A 26 -10.44 5.11 -0.59
CA VAL A 26 -10.88 5.62 -1.90
C VAL A 26 -11.42 7.04 -1.77
N ASP A 27 -12.20 7.34 -0.72
CA ASP A 27 -12.72 8.68 -0.44
C ASP A 27 -11.62 9.71 -0.17
N MET A 28 -10.51 9.28 0.48
CA MET A 28 -9.30 10.09 0.63
C MET A 28 -8.49 10.25 -0.67
N GLY A 29 -8.97 9.71 -1.79
CA GLY A 29 -8.31 9.74 -3.09
C GLY A 29 -7.11 8.79 -3.21
N ILE A 30 -7.02 7.80 -2.32
CA ILE A 30 -5.94 6.80 -2.34
C ILE A 30 -6.23 5.78 -3.43
N ARG A 31 -5.26 5.58 -4.33
CA ARG A 31 -5.42 4.64 -5.44
C ARG A 31 -4.97 3.24 -5.03
N ILE A 32 -5.92 2.32 -5.02
CA ILE A 32 -5.71 0.91 -4.73
C ILE A 32 -6.05 0.12 -5.99
N TYR A 33 -5.25 -0.90 -6.28
CA TYR A 33 -5.32 -1.71 -7.49
C TYR A 33 -5.29 -3.19 -7.11
N ASP A 34 -5.89 -4.04 -7.94
CA ASP A 34 -5.78 -5.51 -7.87
C ASP A 34 -6.05 -6.05 -6.44
N VAL A 35 -7.24 -5.72 -5.93
CA VAL A 35 -7.69 -6.18 -4.61
C VAL A 35 -8.18 -7.62 -4.75
N GLN A 36 -7.58 -8.52 -3.97
CA GLN A 36 -7.94 -9.93 -3.91
C GLN A 36 -8.18 -10.31 -2.46
N ASN A 37 -9.26 -11.04 -2.18
CA ASN A 37 -9.53 -11.61 -0.87
C ASN A 37 -9.26 -13.11 -0.91
N VAL A 38 -8.34 -13.57 -0.06
CA VAL A 38 -8.04 -14.99 0.10
C VAL A 38 -8.24 -15.36 1.57
N LYS A 39 -9.33 -16.09 1.86
CA LYS A 39 -9.66 -16.58 3.21
C LYS A 39 -9.66 -15.47 4.29
N GLY A 40 -10.18 -14.28 3.96
CA GLY A 40 -10.25 -13.15 4.88
C GLY A 40 -8.97 -12.31 4.98
N ILE A 41 -7.94 -12.64 4.19
CA ILE A 41 -6.75 -11.82 4.02
C ILE A 41 -6.86 -11.08 2.69
N TYR A 42 -6.86 -9.76 2.75
CA TYR A 42 -6.88 -8.91 1.57
C TYR A 42 -5.46 -8.68 1.06
N TYR A 43 -5.26 -8.84 -0.24
CA TYR A 43 -4.03 -8.52 -0.95
C TYR A 43 -4.34 -7.40 -1.93
N ALA A 44 -3.57 -6.32 -1.89
CA ALA A 44 -3.81 -5.19 -2.77
C ALA A 44 -2.51 -4.50 -3.16
N LYS A 45 -2.56 -3.78 -4.28
CA LYS A 45 -1.45 -2.99 -4.82
C LYS A 45 -1.74 -1.50 -4.68
N THR A 46 -0.73 -0.71 -4.36
CA THR A 46 -0.86 0.76 -4.33
C THR A 46 0.46 1.43 -4.67
N LYS A 47 0.46 2.76 -4.80
CA LYS A 47 1.70 3.54 -4.94
C LYS A 47 2.45 3.58 -3.61
N PRO A 48 3.79 3.67 -3.62
CA PRO A 48 4.58 3.75 -2.39
C PRO A 48 4.20 4.93 -1.48
N SER A 49 3.92 6.11 -2.05
CA SER A 49 3.50 7.30 -1.29
C SER A 49 2.13 7.13 -0.64
N ASP A 50 1.23 6.43 -1.31
CA ASP A 50 -0.13 6.14 -0.87
C ASP A 50 -0.14 5.08 0.23
N TYR A 51 0.78 4.11 0.18
CA TYR A 51 1.00 3.12 1.23
C TYR A 51 1.31 3.76 2.59
N ILE A 52 2.04 4.88 2.62
CA ILE A 52 2.33 5.61 3.86
C ILE A 52 1.04 6.20 4.46
N LYS A 53 0.15 6.72 3.61
CA LYS A 53 -1.16 7.23 4.04
C LYS A 53 -2.04 6.11 4.59
N LEU A 54 -2.10 4.98 3.88
CA LEU A 54 -2.81 3.77 4.34
C LEU A 54 -2.27 3.26 5.68
N ALA A 55 -0.95 3.28 5.89
CA ALA A 55 -0.33 2.89 7.15
C ALA A 55 -0.69 3.80 8.33
N ARG A 56 -1.14 5.03 8.08
CA ARG A 56 -1.73 5.92 9.09
C ARG A 56 -3.21 5.59 9.28
N LEU A 57 -3.97 5.47 8.19
CA LEU A 57 -5.39 5.16 8.21
C LEU A 57 -5.69 3.83 8.95
N LYS A 58 -4.83 2.82 8.80
CA LYS A 58 -5.03 1.51 9.45
C LYS A 58 -5.13 1.60 10.98
N ARG A 59 -4.52 2.63 11.58
CA ARG A 59 -4.53 2.83 13.04
C ARG A 59 -5.93 3.19 13.54
N LYS A 60 -6.71 3.91 12.72
CA LYS A 60 -8.12 4.23 13.00
C LYS A 60 -8.98 2.97 13.09
N TYR A 61 -8.68 1.98 12.24
CA TYR A 61 -9.44 0.73 12.13
C TYR A 61 -8.82 -0.45 12.90
N HIS A 62 -7.74 -0.22 13.65
CA HIS A 62 -6.98 -1.26 14.37
C HIS A 62 -6.59 -2.47 13.48
N LEU A 63 -6.33 -2.24 12.19
CA LEU A 63 -6.04 -3.30 11.23
C LEU A 63 -4.57 -3.67 11.18
N GLN A 64 -4.30 -4.96 10.91
CA GLN A 64 -2.96 -5.45 10.64
C GLN A 64 -2.65 -5.36 9.16
N MET A 65 -1.62 -4.59 8.83
CA MET A 65 -1.17 -4.37 7.46
C MET A 65 0.31 -4.69 7.36
N LYS A 66 0.68 -5.54 6.40
CA LYS A 66 2.06 -5.95 6.14
C LYS A 66 2.39 -5.79 4.67
N LEU A 67 3.58 -5.27 4.40
CA LEU A 67 4.11 -5.19 3.05
C LEU A 67 4.57 -6.58 2.60
N THR A 68 4.14 -7.00 1.41
CA THR A 68 4.48 -8.31 0.84
C THR A 68 5.55 -8.16 -0.24
N GLU A 69 5.40 -7.19 -1.14
CA GLU A 69 6.34 -6.96 -2.23
C GLU A 69 6.53 -5.47 -2.52
N LYS A 70 7.71 -5.13 -3.03
CA LYS A 70 8.05 -3.81 -3.55
C LYS A 70 8.53 -3.98 -4.99
N LYS A 71 7.87 -3.37 -5.96
CA LYS A 71 8.33 -3.36 -7.36
C LYS A 71 8.46 -1.93 -7.87
N GLY A 72 9.60 -1.62 -8.50
CA GLY A 72 9.83 -0.33 -9.14
C GLY A 72 11.22 0.25 -8.89
N ILE A 73 11.66 1.10 -9.82
CA ILE A 73 13.00 1.73 -9.83
C ILE A 73 13.22 2.59 -8.58
N PHE A 74 12.16 3.18 -8.03
CA PHE A 74 12.19 3.94 -6.77
C PHE A 74 12.77 3.14 -5.58
N PHE A 75 12.54 1.84 -5.52
CA PHE A 75 13.05 1.01 -4.42
C PHE A 75 14.52 0.65 -4.60
N ASN A 76 14.97 0.49 -5.85
CA ASN A 76 16.38 0.29 -6.16
C ASN A 76 17.18 1.57 -5.85
N LEU A 77 16.68 2.75 -6.25
CA LEU A 77 17.32 4.03 -5.92
C LEU A 77 17.45 4.26 -4.40
N TYR A 78 16.46 3.84 -3.60
CA TYR A 78 16.55 3.92 -2.14
C TYR A 78 17.63 3.02 -1.54
N LYS A 79 17.94 1.88 -2.18
CA LYS A 79 19.05 0.99 -1.78
C LYS A 79 20.42 1.65 -2.03
N TYR A 80 20.54 2.48 -3.06
CA TYR A 80 21.76 3.21 -3.41
C TYR A 80 21.91 4.55 -2.71
N ARG A 81 20.95 4.94 -1.85
CA ARG A 81 21.11 6.07 -0.93
C ARG A 81 21.99 5.64 0.25
N TYR A 82 23.19 5.16 -0.07
CA TYR A 82 24.25 4.93 0.89
C TYR A 82 24.56 6.26 1.59
N ARG A 83 24.58 6.23 2.92
CA ARG A 83 25.13 7.29 3.74
C ARG A 83 26.63 7.34 3.47
N TYR A 84 27.12 8.43 2.90
CA TYR A 84 28.49 8.85 3.18
C TYR A 84 28.51 9.22 4.67
N GLY A 85 29.06 8.32 5.47
CA GLY A 85 29.63 8.65 6.78
C GLY A 85 31.09 9.02 6.58
#